data_AF-A0A1Q3B4V0-F1
#
_entry.id   AF-A0A1Q3B4V0-F1
#
_cell.length_a   1.000
_cell.length_b   1.000
_cell.length_c   1.000
_cell.angle_alpha   90.00
_cell.angle_beta   90.00
_cell.angle_gamma   90.00
#
_symmetry.space_group_name_H-M   'P 1'
#
loop_
_entity.id
_entity.type
_entity.pdbx_description
1 polymer ?
#
loop_
_entity_poly.entity_id
_entity_poly.type
_entity_poly.pdbx_seq_one_letter_code
_entity_poly.pdbx_strand_id
1 'polypeptide(L)'
;LTTITNSLKNLAKSYPNQELVRKILRCLPKSWTPKVTAIEEAKDLSTLPLEQLLGSLMTHETTMKNHENVEVKKKNQSLLELQRKIVKVMKMEMWHLSLPKSKDEESSKREEPTCYECKKPGHFKKECPNLKKKQFKKNNEYFKKKKAMVATWSDNDPSSSEEESDEEVAHIAYMAIEDEEENEVKYSFDELQNAYENLYVEYESVYLKNKCLKKNVISMSKEMESLKNENSEHINEIESLKDKSSFYMNEIEILNVSSKLSIDFMEENEKLKLENDALKKSFSTFSNSSAKLDNLLGLQRCVFDKAGLGFEEMKN
;
A
#
# COMPACT_ATOMS: atom_id res chain seq x y z
N LEU A 1 13.14 10.26 14.80
CA LEU A 1 13.06 10.99 16.09
C LEU A 1 14.27 10.72 16.97
N THR A 2 14.55 9.46 17.33
CA THR A 2 15.73 9.03 18.11
C THR A 2 17.07 9.56 17.57
N THR A 3 17.31 9.51 16.26
CA THR A 3 18.54 10.04 15.63
C THR A 3 18.68 11.56 15.77
N ILE A 4 17.57 12.29 15.69
CA ILE A 4 17.51 13.77 15.80
C ILE A 4 17.67 14.18 17.27
N THR A 5 17.04 13.46 18.20
CA THR A 5 17.17 13.72 19.64
C THR A 5 18.59 13.45 20.15
N ASN A 6 19.25 12.40 19.63
CA ASN A 6 20.63 12.08 20.00
C ASN A 6 21.65 13.09 19.44
N SER A 7 21.47 13.54 18.19
CA SER A 7 22.30 14.60 17.62
C SER A 7 22.10 15.96 18.32
N LEU A 8 20.88 16.28 18.78
CA LEU A 8 20.61 17.48 19.59
C LEU A 8 21.23 17.42 21.00
N LYS A 9 21.28 16.24 21.63
CA LYS A 9 21.97 16.03 22.91
C LYS A 9 23.49 16.28 22.78
N ASN A 10 24.09 15.85 21.67
CA ASN A 10 25.51 16.10 21.37
C ASN A 10 25.83 17.59 21.15
N LEU A 11 24.81 18.41 20.85
CA LEU A 11 24.90 19.87 20.69
C LEU A 11 24.60 20.64 22.00
N ALA A 12 24.66 19.97 23.16
CA ALA A 12 24.39 20.51 24.51
C ALA A 12 22.96 21.08 24.73
N LYS A 13 22.00 20.78 23.84
CA LYS A 13 20.58 21.12 24.03
C LYS A 13 19.81 19.86 24.46
N SER A 14 19.66 19.66 25.77
CA SER A 14 18.82 18.58 26.29
C SER A 14 17.36 19.04 26.41
N TYR A 15 16.44 18.32 25.75
CA TYR A 15 15.01 18.54 25.91
C TYR A 15 14.45 17.63 27.00
N PRO A 16 13.65 18.16 27.95
CA PRO A 16 12.93 17.32 28.90
C PRO A 16 11.87 16.47 28.18
N ASN A 17 11.61 15.26 28.69
CA ASN A 17 10.69 14.29 28.07
C ASN A 17 9.30 14.90 27.76
N GLN A 18 8.80 15.75 28.66
CA GLN A 18 7.53 16.45 28.49
C GLN A 18 7.49 17.34 27.24
N GLU A 19 8.59 18.02 26.90
CA GLU A 19 8.66 18.85 25.69
C GLU A 19 8.72 18.00 24.43
N LEU A 20 9.43 16.86 24.48
CA LEU A 20 9.49 15.92 23.36
C LEU A 20 8.12 15.33 23.06
N VAL A 21 7.40 14.89 24.09
CA VAL A 21 6.03 14.36 23.97
C VAL A 21 5.10 15.40 23.34
N ARG A 22 5.11 16.65 23.82
CA ARG A 22 4.29 17.73 23.25
C ARG A 22 4.65 18.09 21.81
N LYS A 23 5.94 18.07 21.45
CA LYS A 23 6.37 18.32 20.07
C LYS A 23 5.93 17.20 19.13
N ILE A 24 6.04 15.94 19.57
CA ILE A 24 5.60 14.79 18.78
C ILE A 24 4.10 14.86 18.52
N LEU A 25 3.29 15.11 19.55
CA LEU A 25 1.83 15.22 19.41
C LEU A 25 1.42 16.37 18.48
N ARG A 26 2.11 17.52 18.54
CA ARG A 26 1.87 18.66 17.63
C ARG A 26 2.27 18.40 16.17
N CYS A 27 3.17 17.47 15.91
CA CYS A 27 3.60 17.12 14.56
C CYS A 27 2.72 16.05 13.89
N LEU A 28 1.71 15.52 14.59
CA LEU A 28 0.81 14.51 14.01
C LEU A 28 -0.21 15.13 13.04
N PRO A 29 -0.62 14.40 11.97
CA PRO A 29 -1.65 14.85 11.04
C PRO A 29 -3.02 15.08 11.70
N LYS A 30 -3.88 15.90 11.09
CA LYS A 30 -5.24 16.18 11.60
C LYS A 30 -6.13 14.93 11.78
N SER A 31 -5.88 13.85 11.05
CA SER A 31 -6.59 12.58 11.24
C SER A 31 -6.31 11.93 12.60
N TRP A 32 -5.25 12.36 13.30
CA TRP A 32 -4.86 11.86 14.61
C TRP A 32 -5.44 12.67 15.78
N THR A 33 -6.16 13.76 15.51
CA THR A 33 -6.72 14.64 16.55
C THR A 33 -7.52 13.89 17.62
N PRO A 34 -8.42 12.93 17.29
CA PRO A 34 -9.13 12.18 18.33
C PRO A 34 -8.20 11.38 19.25
N LYS A 35 -7.12 10.82 18.69
CA LYS A 35 -6.13 10.04 19.46
C LYS A 35 -5.25 10.95 20.31
N VAL A 36 -4.89 12.12 19.81
CA VAL A 36 -4.13 13.14 20.56
C VAL A 36 -4.96 13.64 21.75
N THR A 37 -6.22 14.01 21.53
CA THR A 37 -7.13 14.45 22.60
C THR A 37 -7.30 13.37 23.67
N ALA A 38 -7.53 12.12 23.28
CA ALA A 38 -7.64 11.01 24.24
C ALA A 38 -6.34 10.78 25.05
N ILE A 39 -5.16 11.02 24.47
CA ILE A 39 -3.89 10.91 25.19
C ILE A 39 -3.70 12.08 26.16
N GLU A 40 -4.08 13.29 25.74
CA GLU A 40 -4.01 14.50 26.58
C GLU A 40 -5.01 14.46 27.74
N GLU A 41 -6.17 13.82 27.57
CA GLU A 41 -7.19 13.65 28.61
C GLU A 41 -6.87 12.50 29.57
N ALA A 42 -6.30 11.39 29.07
CA ALA A 42 -6.09 10.18 29.88
C ALA A 42 -4.77 10.16 30.65
N LYS A 43 -3.77 10.97 30.26
CA LYS A 43 -2.42 10.89 30.83
C LYS A 43 -1.76 12.26 30.97
N ASP A 44 -1.09 12.46 32.10
CA ASP A 44 -0.22 13.62 32.30
C ASP A 44 1.01 13.56 31.39
N LEU A 45 1.14 14.54 30.49
CA LEU A 45 2.23 14.62 29.51
C LEU A 45 3.62 14.80 30.17
N SER A 46 3.67 15.20 31.44
CA SER A 46 4.90 15.32 32.24
C SER A 46 5.43 13.98 32.74
N THR A 47 4.56 12.98 32.92
CA THR A 47 4.90 11.67 33.50
C THR A 47 4.92 10.55 32.48
N LEU A 48 4.43 10.80 31.26
CA LEU A 48 4.32 9.80 30.20
C LEU A 48 5.71 9.40 29.64
N PRO A 49 6.11 8.11 29.74
CA PRO A 49 7.32 7.62 29.09
C PRO A 49 7.20 7.69 27.57
N LEU A 50 8.28 8.09 26.89
CA LEU A 50 8.29 8.30 25.44
C LEU A 50 8.05 6.99 24.68
N GLU A 51 8.57 5.88 25.20
CA GLU A 51 8.41 4.55 24.64
C GLU A 51 6.94 4.12 24.65
N GLN A 52 6.21 4.46 25.71
CA GLN A 52 4.79 4.16 25.84
C GLN A 52 3.95 5.00 24.86
N LEU A 53 4.33 6.27 24.64
CA LEU A 53 3.71 7.13 23.63
C LEU A 53 3.92 6.56 22.23
N LEU A 54 5.17 6.26 21.87
CA LEU A 54 5.53 5.71 20.55
C LEU A 54 4.82 4.37 20.29
N GLY A 55 4.75 3.50 21.31
CA GLY A 55 3.97 2.26 21.24
C GLY A 55 2.51 2.50 20.93
N SER A 56 1.85 3.42 21.66
CA SER A 56 0.45 3.76 21.42
C SER A 56 0.20 4.38 20.03
N LEU A 57 1.16 5.15 19.51
CA LEU A 57 1.05 5.73 18.17
C LEU A 57 1.18 4.66 17.09
N MET A 58 2.17 3.76 17.18
CA MET A 58 2.34 2.66 16.22
C MET A 58 1.14 1.72 16.17
N THR A 59 0.55 1.40 17.32
CA THR A 59 -0.68 0.57 17.37
C THR A 59 -1.82 1.27 16.63
N HIS A 60 -2.03 2.57 16.88
CA HIS A 60 -3.08 3.34 16.22
C HIS A 60 -2.87 3.43 14.70
N GLU A 61 -1.62 3.63 14.25
CA GLU A 61 -1.27 3.63 12.83
C GLU A 61 -1.67 2.32 12.14
N THR A 62 -1.36 1.19 12.80
CA THR A 62 -1.65 -0.14 12.27
C THR A 62 -3.16 -0.37 12.20
N THR A 63 -3.92 0.05 13.21
CA THR A 63 -5.38 -0.05 13.21
C THR A 63 -6.03 0.80 12.12
N MET A 64 -5.53 2.02 11.89
CA MET A 64 -6.03 2.88 10.82
C MET A 64 -5.79 2.28 9.43
N LYS A 65 -4.56 1.80 9.15
CA LYS A 65 -4.22 1.14 7.88
C LYS A 65 -5.06 -0.12 7.63
N ASN A 66 -5.41 -0.86 8.67
CA ASN A 66 -6.29 -2.02 8.55
C ASN A 66 -7.73 -1.62 8.21
N HIS A 67 -8.26 -0.57 8.85
CA HIS A 67 -9.61 -0.06 8.55
C HIS A 67 -9.72 0.49 7.13
N GLU A 68 -8.72 1.26 6.67
CA GLU A 68 -8.65 1.76 5.29
C GLU A 68 -8.64 0.60 4.27
N ASN A 69 -7.84 -0.44 4.51
CA ASN A 69 -7.81 -1.61 3.63
C ASN A 69 -9.14 -2.37 3.57
N VAL A 70 -9.86 -2.49 4.69
CA VAL A 70 -11.18 -3.14 4.75
C VAL A 70 -12.22 -2.30 4.00
N GLU A 71 -12.20 -0.98 4.18
CA GLU A 71 -13.15 -0.08 3.55
C GLU A 71 -12.94 0.01 2.03
N VAL A 72 -11.69 0.04 1.57
CA VAL A 72 -11.33 -0.03 0.15
C VAL A 72 -11.80 -1.35 -0.47
N LYS A 73 -11.62 -2.49 0.22
CA LYS A 73 -12.12 -3.79 -0.24
C LYS A 73 -13.65 -3.80 -0.37
N LYS A 74 -14.37 -3.24 0.61
CA LYS A 74 -15.85 -3.16 0.58
C LYS A 74 -16.36 -2.27 -0.55
N LYS A 75 -15.73 -1.11 -0.78
CA LYS A 75 -16.05 -0.20 -1.89
C LYS A 75 -15.79 -0.88 -3.25
N ASN A 76 -14.64 -1.54 -3.40
CA ASN A 76 -14.31 -2.28 -4.62
C ASN A 76 -15.30 -3.44 -4.88
N GLN A 77 -15.71 -4.16 -3.84
CA GLN A 77 -16.71 -5.22 -3.97
C GLN A 77 -18.07 -4.67 -4.43
N SER A 78 -18.51 -3.55 -3.86
CA SER A 78 -19.76 -2.89 -4.28
C SER A 78 -19.70 -2.37 -5.73
N LEU A 79 -18.54 -1.87 -6.17
CA LEU A 79 -18.32 -1.44 -7.55
C LEU A 79 -18.37 -2.62 -8.53
N LEU A 80 -17.78 -3.76 -8.17
CA LEU A 80 -17.87 -5.00 -8.95
C LEU A 80 -19.32 -5.52 -9.06
N GLU A 81 -20.11 -5.41 -7.98
CA GLU A 81 -21.54 -5.76 -7.96
C GLU A 81 -22.33 -4.90 -8.97
N LEU A 82 -22.09 -3.59 -8.96
CA LEU A 82 -22.69 -2.62 -9.89
C LEU A 82 -22.27 -2.90 -11.35
N GLN A 83 -20.99 -3.18 -11.60
CA GLN A 83 -20.50 -3.56 -12.92
C GLN A 83 -21.18 -4.83 -13.44
N ARG A 84 -21.37 -5.86 -12.61
CA ARG A 84 -22.12 -7.07 -13.01
C ARG A 84 -23.58 -6.77 -13.34
N LYS A 85 -24.25 -5.89 -12.58
CA LYS A 85 -25.63 -5.48 -12.86
C LYS A 85 -25.73 -4.74 -14.20
N ILE A 86 -24.81 -3.82 -14.48
CA ILE A 86 -24.76 -3.09 -15.76
C ILE A 86 -24.54 -4.04 -16.95
N VAL A 87 -23.60 -5.00 -16.85
CA VAL A 87 -23.35 -5.98 -17.91
C VAL A 87 -24.58 -6.87 -18.17
N LYS A 88 -25.35 -7.21 -17.14
CA LYS A 88 -26.60 -7.97 -17.30
C LYS A 88 -27.65 -7.16 -18.07
N VAL A 89 -27.82 -5.88 -17.74
CA VAL A 89 -28.75 -4.98 -18.45
C VAL A 89 -28.33 -4.81 -19.90
N MET A 90 -27.05 -4.53 -20.17
CA MET A 90 -26.53 -4.38 -21.54
C MET A 90 -26.69 -5.68 -22.36
N LYS A 91 -26.50 -6.85 -21.75
CA LYS A 91 -26.77 -8.12 -22.43
C LYS A 91 -28.25 -8.24 -22.78
N MET A 92 -29.15 -7.90 -21.85
CA MET A 92 -30.61 -7.94 -22.08
C MET A 92 -31.01 -7.02 -23.25
N GLU A 93 -30.49 -5.80 -23.31
CA GLU A 93 -30.72 -4.87 -24.42
C GLU A 93 -30.16 -5.38 -25.76
N MET A 94 -29.01 -6.07 -25.75
CA MET A 94 -28.40 -6.66 -26.94
C MET A 94 -29.23 -7.83 -27.53
N TRP A 95 -29.96 -8.57 -26.69
CA TRP A 95 -30.95 -9.57 -27.14
C TRP A 95 -32.18 -8.90 -27.78
N HIS A 96 -32.60 -7.72 -27.29
CA HIS A 96 -33.72 -6.98 -27.87
C HIS A 96 -33.40 -6.30 -29.21
N LEU A 97 -32.13 -5.97 -29.48
CA LEU A 97 -31.69 -5.40 -30.76
C LEU A 97 -31.38 -6.44 -31.86
N SER A 98 -31.29 -7.73 -31.53
CA SER A 98 -30.86 -8.78 -32.47
C SER A 98 -32.02 -9.52 -33.19
N LEU A 99 -33.22 -8.94 -33.28
CA LEU A 99 -34.25 -9.48 -34.19
C LEU A 99 -33.82 -9.21 -35.65
N PRO A 100 -33.73 -10.23 -36.53
CA PRO A 100 -33.40 -9.99 -37.92
C PRO A 100 -34.54 -9.25 -38.60
N LYS A 101 -34.26 -8.05 -39.13
CA LYS A 101 -35.11 -7.39 -40.13
C LYS A 101 -35.15 -8.28 -41.37
N SER A 102 -36.31 -8.89 -41.65
CA SER A 102 -36.57 -9.54 -42.93
C SER A 102 -36.50 -8.50 -44.04
N LYS A 103 -35.55 -8.66 -44.97
CA LYS A 103 -35.57 -7.98 -46.26
C LYS A 103 -36.56 -8.72 -47.15
N ASP A 104 -37.46 -7.97 -47.77
CA ASP A 104 -38.27 -8.42 -48.88
C ASP A 104 -37.35 -8.71 -50.08
N GLU A 105 -37.42 -9.94 -50.61
CA GLU A 105 -37.06 -10.22 -51.99
C GLU A 105 -37.87 -11.45 -52.48
N GLU A 106 -38.43 -11.27 -53.66
CA GLU A 106 -39.52 -12.02 -54.27
C GLU A 106 -39.01 -13.29 -54.98
N SER A 107 -39.65 -14.44 -54.73
CA SER A 107 -40.16 -15.38 -55.75
C SER A 107 -40.43 -16.79 -55.20
N SER A 108 -41.45 -17.41 -55.78
CA SER A 108 -41.62 -18.88 -55.92
C SER A 108 -42.45 -19.63 -54.86
N LYS A 109 -43.75 -19.78 -55.17
CA LYS A 109 -44.70 -20.85 -54.77
C LYS A 109 -44.93 -21.06 -53.26
N ARG A 110 -46.01 -20.44 -52.76
CA ARG A 110 -46.58 -20.70 -51.43
C ARG A 110 -47.29 -22.06 -51.40
N GLU A 111 -46.77 -23.00 -50.63
CA GLU A 111 -47.58 -24.08 -50.05
C GLU A 111 -48.19 -23.56 -48.74
N GLU A 112 -49.52 -23.62 -48.62
CA GLU A 112 -50.24 -23.13 -47.43
C GLU A 112 -49.88 -23.95 -46.18
N PRO A 113 -49.64 -23.32 -45.02
CA PRO A 113 -49.28 -24.04 -43.80
C PRO A 113 -50.42 -24.97 -43.36
N THR A 114 -50.10 -26.27 -43.22
CA THR A 114 -51.04 -27.31 -42.80
C THR A 114 -51.01 -27.48 -41.29
N CYS A 115 -52.17 -27.43 -40.64
CA CYS A 115 -52.26 -27.59 -39.19
C CYS A 115 -51.92 -29.03 -38.78
N TYR A 116 -50.88 -29.21 -37.94
CA TYR A 116 -50.42 -30.53 -37.50
C TYR A 116 -51.45 -31.34 -36.67
N GLU A 117 -52.52 -30.72 -36.15
CA GLU A 117 -53.57 -31.45 -35.40
C GLU A 117 -54.81 -31.81 -36.22
N CYS A 118 -55.19 -31.04 -37.25
CA CYS A 118 -56.37 -31.33 -38.07
C CYS A 118 -56.06 -31.62 -39.54
N LYS A 119 -54.77 -31.53 -39.93
CA LYS A 119 -54.24 -31.78 -41.28
C LYS A 119 -54.93 -30.97 -42.40
N LYS A 120 -55.54 -29.82 -42.08
CA LYS A 120 -56.11 -28.89 -43.06
C LYS A 120 -55.16 -27.71 -43.32
N PRO A 121 -55.05 -27.23 -44.57
CA PRO A 121 -54.24 -26.05 -44.90
C PRO A 121 -54.91 -24.75 -44.43
N GLY A 122 -54.10 -23.71 -44.23
CA GLY A 122 -54.56 -22.33 -44.00
C GLY A 122 -54.50 -21.81 -42.56
N HIS A 123 -54.01 -22.58 -41.57
CA HIS A 123 -53.82 -22.09 -40.19
C HIS A 123 -52.76 -22.90 -39.40
N PHE A 124 -52.14 -22.27 -38.40
CA PHE A 124 -51.20 -22.95 -37.50
C PHE A 124 -51.91 -23.60 -36.30
N LYS A 125 -51.22 -24.54 -35.63
CA LYS A 125 -51.76 -25.30 -34.48
C LYS A 125 -52.43 -24.41 -33.41
N LYS A 126 -51.93 -23.21 -33.17
CA LYS A 126 -52.46 -22.28 -32.15
C LYS A 126 -53.86 -21.73 -32.47
N GLU A 127 -54.26 -21.75 -33.74
CA GLU A 127 -55.51 -21.17 -34.24
C GLU A 127 -56.54 -22.25 -34.63
N CYS A 128 -56.25 -23.52 -34.36
CA CYS A 128 -57.11 -24.62 -34.79
C CYS A 128 -58.48 -24.60 -34.07
N PRO A 129 -59.61 -24.56 -34.79
CA PRO A 129 -60.95 -24.55 -34.19
C PRO A 129 -61.24 -25.77 -33.29
N ASN A 130 -60.53 -26.88 -33.49
CA ASN A 130 -60.68 -28.10 -32.70
C ASN A 130 -60.03 -28.04 -31.31
N LEU A 131 -59.11 -27.10 -31.04
CA LEU A 131 -58.54 -26.92 -29.70
C LEU A 131 -59.52 -26.25 -28.73
N LYS A 132 -60.36 -25.33 -29.22
CA LYS A 132 -61.41 -24.69 -28.42
C LYS A 132 -62.46 -25.69 -27.91
N LYS A 133 -62.71 -26.80 -28.63
CA LYS A 133 -63.67 -27.84 -28.19
C LYS A 133 -63.14 -28.78 -27.09
N LYS A 134 -61.82 -28.87 -26.87
CA LYS A 134 -61.24 -29.67 -25.76
C LYS A 134 -61.24 -28.93 -24.41
N GLN A 135 -61.28 -27.60 -24.41
CA GLN A 135 -61.27 -26.80 -23.17
C GLN A 135 -62.62 -26.85 -22.41
N PHE A 136 -63.73 -27.05 -23.11
CA PHE A 136 -65.07 -27.14 -22.48
C PHE A 136 -65.32 -28.43 -21.68
N LYS A 137 -64.52 -29.49 -21.83
CA LYS A 137 -64.68 -30.74 -21.06
C LYS A 137 -63.80 -30.84 -19.81
N LYS A 138 -62.72 -30.06 -19.68
CA LYS A 138 -61.82 -30.11 -18.50
C LYS A 138 -62.20 -29.12 -17.38
N ASN A 139 -62.92 -28.04 -17.70
CA ASN A 139 -63.28 -27.03 -16.69
C ASN A 139 -64.42 -27.46 -15.74
N ASN A 140 -65.13 -28.55 -16.05
CA ASN A 140 -66.25 -29.04 -15.21
C ASN A 140 -65.81 -30.01 -14.09
N GLU A 141 -64.55 -30.46 -14.10
CA GLU A 141 -64.01 -31.40 -13.10
C GLU A 141 -63.25 -30.68 -11.96
N TYR A 142 -62.76 -29.46 -12.22
CA TYR A 142 -62.01 -28.66 -11.23
C TYR A 142 -62.93 -27.85 -10.29
N PHE A 143 -64.16 -27.52 -10.71
CA PHE A 143 -65.10 -26.72 -9.91
C PHE A 143 -65.85 -27.51 -8.83
N LYS A 144 -65.93 -28.84 -8.91
CA LYS A 144 -66.58 -29.69 -7.88
C LYS A 144 -65.70 -29.97 -6.66
N LYS A 145 -64.37 -29.78 -6.74
CA LYS A 145 -63.43 -30.17 -5.68
C LYS A 145 -63.17 -29.11 -4.60
N LYS A 146 -63.55 -27.84 -4.83
CA LYS A 146 -63.36 -26.74 -3.86
C LYS A 146 -64.53 -26.47 -2.92
N LYS A 147 -65.64 -27.22 -3.02
CA LYS A 147 -66.84 -27.03 -2.18
C LYS A 147 -67.00 -28.08 -1.06
N ALA A 148 -65.99 -28.92 -0.82
CA ALA A 148 -66.07 -30.09 0.08
C ALA A 148 -64.96 -30.17 1.16
N MET A 149 -64.23 -29.08 1.45
CA MET A 149 -63.18 -29.06 2.49
C MET A 149 -63.41 -28.02 3.59
N VAL A 150 -64.67 -27.69 3.89
CA VAL A 150 -65.06 -26.93 5.08
C VAL A 150 -65.98 -27.82 5.92
N ALA A 151 -65.40 -28.56 6.86
CA ALA A 151 -65.97 -29.02 8.14
C ALA A 151 -65.17 -30.23 8.69
N THR A 152 -64.54 -30.04 9.85
CA THR A 152 -64.02 -30.96 10.90
C THR A 152 -62.78 -30.27 11.50
N TRP A 153 -62.94 -29.30 12.42
CA TRP A 153 -63.06 -29.52 13.88
C TRP A 153 -62.22 -30.69 14.39
N SER A 154 -61.02 -30.40 14.90
CA SER A 154 -60.47 -31.07 16.08
C SER A 154 -59.45 -30.16 16.75
N ASP A 155 -59.80 -29.74 17.96
CA ASP A 155 -58.90 -29.29 19.02
C ASP A 155 -57.70 -30.20 19.17
N ASN A 156 -56.52 -29.62 19.33
CA ASN A 156 -55.57 -30.02 20.38
C ASN A 156 -54.45 -28.97 20.51
N ASP A 157 -54.40 -28.33 21.66
CA ASP A 157 -53.19 -27.91 22.36
C ASP A 157 -53.36 -28.38 23.82
N PRO A 158 -52.30 -28.65 24.64
CA PRO A 158 -51.05 -27.88 24.66
C PRO A 158 -49.75 -28.68 24.92
N SER A 159 -48.59 -28.08 24.65
CA SER A 159 -47.41 -27.98 25.55
C SER A 159 -46.27 -27.29 24.78
N SER A 160 -46.05 -25.99 24.97
CA SER A 160 -45.07 -25.41 25.91
C SER A 160 -43.63 -25.92 25.73
N SER A 161 -42.77 -25.08 25.14
CA SER A 161 -41.48 -24.70 25.72
C SER A 161 -40.97 -23.41 25.07
N GLU A 162 -40.76 -22.40 25.90
CA GLU A 162 -40.21 -21.08 25.62
C GLU A 162 -38.80 -21.15 25.01
N GLU A 163 -38.48 -20.24 24.08
CA GLU A 163 -37.36 -19.30 24.24
C GLU A 163 -37.71 -18.01 23.47
N GLU A 164 -37.70 -16.91 24.21
CA GLU A 164 -37.87 -15.54 23.76
C GLU A 164 -36.66 -15.08 22.94
N SER A 165 -36.89 -14.64 21.72
CA SER A 165 -36.05 -13.62 21.10
C SER A 165 -36.97 -12.65 20.37
N ASP A 166 -37.28 -11.55 21.05
CA ASP A 166 -38.03 -10.43 20.52
C ASP A 166 -37.26 -9.75 19.39
N GLU A 167 -37.48 -10.23 18.17
CA GLU A 167 -37.21 -9.47 16.96
C GLU A 167 -38.56 -9.12 16.33
N GLU A 168 -39.10 -7.96 16.74
CA GLU A 168 -40.25 -7.31 16.12
C GLU A 168 -39.91 -6.97 14.66
N VAL A 169 -40.04 -7.94 13.76
CA VAL A 169 -39.97 -7.71 12.31
C VAL A 169 -41.25 -7.00 11.93
N ALA A 170 -41.24 -5.67 11.95
CA ALA A 170 -42.33 -4.82 11.47
C ALA A 170 -42.73 -5.24 10.05
N HIS A 171 -43.82 -5.99 9.92
CA HIS A 171 -44.38 -6.36 8.62
C HIS A 171 -45.10 -5.13 8.07
N ILE A 172 -44.38 -4.33 7.27
CA ILE A 172 -44.91 -3.13 6.59
C ILE A 172 -46.23 -3.42 5.85
N ALA A 173 -46.44 -4.66 5.38
CA ALA A 173 -47.65 -5.09 4.70
C ALA A 173 -48.90 -5.21 5.60
N TYR A 174 -48.76 -5.14 6.94
CA TYR A 174 -49.86 -5.26 7.91
C TYR A 174 -50.19 -3.95 8.64
N MET A 175 -49.49 -2.85 8.35
CA MET A 175 -49.94 -1.53 8.83
C MET A 175 -51.19 -1.14 8.05
N ALA A 176 -52.35 -1.24 8.72
CA ALA A 176 -53.56 -0.56 8.27
C ALA A 176 -53.26 0.94 8.31
N ILE A 177 -53.27 1.59 7.15
CA ILE A 177 -53.24 3.04 7.05
C ILE A 177 -54.59 3.49 7.61
N GLU A 178 -54.58 4.09 8.80
CA GLU A 178 -55.69 4.93 9.21
C GLU A 178 -55.76 6.06 8.18
N ASP A 179 -56.91 6.20 7.51
CA ASP A 179 -57.17 7.25 6.52
C ASP A 179 -57.10 8.63 7.21
N GLU A 180 -55.91 9.09 7.54
CA GLU A 180 -55.64 10.52 7.67
C GLU A 180 -55.95 11.08 6.29
N GLU A 181 -56.89 12.04 6.22
CA GLU A 181 -57.27 12.74 5.00
C GLU A 181 -56.01 13.33 4.35
N GLU A 182 -55.38 12.54 3.47
CA GLU A 182 -54.34 12.99 2.59
C GLU A 182 -54.99 14.11 1.79
N ASN A 183 -54.53 15.35 2.01
CA ASN A 183 -54.85 16.45 1.13
C ASN A 183 -54.39 16.05 -0.27
N GLU A 184 -55.30 15.47 -1.05
CA GLU A 184 -55.08 15.03 -2.42
C GLU A 184 -54.89 16.30 -3.26
N VAL A 185 -53.68 16.86 -3.22
CA VAL A 185 -53.28 18.02 -4.01
C VAL A 185 -53.34 17.59 -5.46
N LYS A 186 -54.44 17.96 -6.10
CA LYS A 186 -54.77 17.62 -7.48
C LYS A 186 -53.92 18.47 -8.41
N TYR A 187 -52.67 18.07 -8.62
CA TYR A 187 -51.80 18.70 -9.62
C TYR A 187 -52.51 18.71 -10.97
N SER A 188 -52.46 19.84 -11.66
CA SER A 188 -52.93 19.86 -13.04
C SER A 188 -51.97 19.02 -13.89
N PHE A 189 -52.49 18.36 -14.92
CA PHE A 189 -51.67 17.58 -15.84
C PHE A 189 -50.52 18.40 -16.45
N ASP A 190 -50.76 19.69 -16.70
CA ASP A 190 -49.77 20.63 -17.23
C ASP A 190 -48.63 20.93 -16.23
N GLU A 191 -48.93 21.03 -14.93
CA GLU A 191 -47.92 21.20 -13.89
C GLU A 191 -47.03 19.96 -13.76
N LEU A 192 -47.62 18.76 -13.84
CA LEU A 192 -46.88 17.50 -13.79
C LEU A 192 -46.00 17.31 -15.04
N GLN A 193 -46.53 17.64 -16.22
CA GLN A 193 -45.80 17.58 -17.49
C GLN A 193 -44.59 18.53 -17.47
N ASN A 194 -44.78 19.77 -16.99
CA ASN A 194 -43.70 20.75 -16.87
C ASN A 194 -42.63 20.30 -15.86
N ALA A 195 -43.03 19.74 -14.71
CA ALA A 195 -42.09 19.19 -13.74
C ALA A 195 -41.27 18.02 -14.33
N TYR A 196 -41.90 17.14 -15.10
CA TYR A 196 -41.21 16.04 -15.78
C TYR A 196 -40.21 16.52 -16.84
N GLU A 197 -40.59 17.49 -17.67
CA GLU A 197 -39.69 18.08 -18.67
C GLU A 197 -38.49 18.77 -18.03
N ASN A 198 -38.70 19.54 -16.97
CA ASN A 198 -37.61 20.17 -16.22
C ASN A 198 -36.65 19.13 -15.63
N LEU A 199 -37.19 18.07 -15.01
CA LEU A 199 -36.40 16.96 -14.48
C LEU A 199 -35.60 16.25 -15.58
N TYR A 200 -36.19 16.05 -16.76
CA TYR A 200 -35.52 15.41 -17.89
C TYR A 200 -34.35 16.26 -18.41
N VAL A 201 -34.52 17.58 -18.53
CA VAL A 201 -33.45 18.51 -18.93
C VAL A 201 -32.29 18.49 -17.92
N GLU A 202 -32.60 18.47 -16.62
CA GLU A 202 -31.58 18.35 -15.57
C GLU A 202 -30.84 17.02 -15.63
N TYR A 203 -31.57 15.91 -15.82
CA TYR A 203 -30.98 14.59 -16.00
C TYR A 203 -30.00 14.56 -17.17
N GLU A 204 -30.38 15.11 -18.32
CA GLU A 204 -29.52 15.14 -19.51
C GLU A 204 -28.26 15.99 -19.27
N SER A 205 -28.40 17.13 -18.59
CA SER A 205 -27.28 17.98 -18.15
C SER A 205 -26.30 17.23 -17.25
N VAL A 206 -26.80 16.51 -16.23
CA VAL A 206 -25.99 15.71 -15.31
C VAL A 206 -25.33 14.54 -16.03
N TYR A 207 -26.04 13.87 -16.93
CA TYR A 207 -25.52 12.77 -17.73
C TYR A 207 -24.32 13.22 -18.60
N LEU A 208 -24.45 14.36 -19.28
CA LEU A 208 -23.36 14.92 -20.08
C LEU A 208 -22.15 15.30 -19.21
N LYS A 209 -22.38 15.92 -18.05
CA LYS A 209 -21.31 16.23 -17.08
C LYS A 209 -20.58 14.97 -16.62
N ASN A 210 -21.31 13.90 -16.26
CA ASN A 210 -20.72 12.63 -15.87
C ASN A 210 -19.91 11.98 -17.01
N LYS A 211 -20.39 12.08 -18.25
CA LYS A 211 -19.64 11.61 -19.43
C LYS A 211 -18.33 12.38 -19.60
N CYS A 212 -18.32 13.70 -19.41
CA CYS A 212 -17.12 14.52 -19.44
C CYS A 212 -16.16 14.17 -18.29
N LEU A 213 -16.65 14.07 -17.05
CA LEU A 213 -15.85 13.68 -15.90
C LEU A 213 -15.19 12.32 -16.09
N LYS A 214 -15.90 11.34 -16.67
CA LYS A 214 -15.34 10.02 -16.98
C LYS A 214 -14.15 10.11 -17.95
N LYS A 215 -14.22 10.98 -18.97
CA LYS A 215 -13.09 11.23 -19.89
C LYS A 215 -11.91 11.86 -19.16
N ASN A 216 -12.17 12.84 -18.31
CA ASN A 216 -11.12 13.52 -17.53
C ASN A 216 -10.42 12.54 -16.57
N VAL A 217 -11.19 11.67 -15.89
CA VAL A 217 -10.63 10.61 -15.03
C VAL A 217 -9.73 9.67 -15.82
N ILE A 218 -10.13 9.28 -17.03
CA ILE A 218 -9.28 8.44 -17.89
C ILE A 218 -8.01 9.18 -18.33
N SER A 219 -8.11 10.47 -18.66
CA SER A 219 -6.94 11.30 -19.02
C SER A 219 -5.97 11.41 -17.85
N MET A 220 -6.45 11.84 -16.69
CA MET A 220 -5.65 11.95 -15.46
C MET A 220 -5.05 10.62 -15.05
N SER A 221 -5.77 9.50 -15.19
CA SER A 221 -5.23 8.17 -14.89
C SER A 221 -4.06 7.80 -15.80
N LYS A 222 -4.05 8.23 -17.07
CA LYS A 222 -2.92 8.00 -17.98
C LYS A 222 -1.72 8.87 -17.62
N GLU A 223 -1.95 10.13 -17.30
CA GLU A 223 -0.90 11.04 -16.82
C GLU A 223 -0.26 10.52 -15.53
N MET A 224 -1.06 10.05 -14.57
CA MET A 224 -0.57 9.42 -13.34
C MET A 224 0.29 8.18 -13.61
N GLU A 225 -0.07 7.35 -14.60
CA GLU A 225 0.76 6.19 -14.96
C GLU A 225 2.08 6.62 -15.65
N SER A 226 2.07 7.66 -16.48
CA SER A 226 3.30 8.23 -17.07
C SER A 226 4.24 8.75 -15.98
N LEU A 227 3.74 9.60 -15.08
CA LEU A 227 4.52 10.16 -13.98
C LEU A 227 5.05 9.08 -13.03
N LYS A 228 4.27 8.01 -12.83
CA LYS A 228 4.71 6.85 -12.04
C LYS A 228 5.87 6.10 -12.70
N ASN A 229 5.84 5.96 -14.03
CA ASN A 229 6.95 5.36 -14.77
C ASN A 229 8.19 6.25 -14.71
N GLU A 230 8.06 7.55 -14.94
CA GLU A 230 9.17 8.53 -14.83
C GLU A 230 9.78 8.51 -13.41
N ASN A 231 8.95 8.50 -12.36
CA ASN A 231 9.42 8.36 -10.98
C ASN A 231 10.17 7.04 -10.75
N SER A 232 9.75 5.94 -11.38
CA SER A 232 10.47 4.67 -11.26
C SER A 232 11.85 4.71 -11.91
N GLU A 233 11.99 5.42 -13.04
CA GLU A 233 13.28 5.65 -13.71
C GLU A 233 14.20 6.50 -12.84
N HIS A 234 13.70 7.60 -12.28
CA HIS A 234 14.48 8.45 -11.37
C HIS A 234 14.92 7.72 -10.10
N ILE A 235 14.09 6.83 -9.54
CA ILE A 235 14.47 6.01 -8.39
C ILE A 235 15.65 5.09 -8.75
N ASN A 236 15.61 4.44 -9.91
CA ASN A 236 16.69 3.57 -10.36
C ASN A 236 18.00 4.36 -10.60
N GLU A 237 17.89 5.58 -11.15
CA GLU A 237 19.05 6.46 -11.34
C GLU A 237 19.67 6.91 -10.02
N ILE A 238 18.85 7.26 -9.03
CA ILE A 238 19.29 7.59 -7.67
C ILE A 238 20.02 6.40 -7.03
N GLU A 239 19.52 5.18 -7.20
CA GLU A 239 20.16 3.97 -6.66
C GLU A 239 21.52 3.71 -7.32
N SER A 240 21.60 3.82 -8.65
CA SER A 240 22.87 3.74 -9.39
C SER A 240 23.89 4.80 -8.94
N LEU A 241 23.46 6.06 -8.75
CA LEU A 241 24.33 7.13 -8.25
C LEU A 241 24.79 6.88 -6.81
N LYS A 242 23.92 6.33 -5.97
CA LYS A 242 24.25 5.96 -4.60
C LYS A 242 25.31 4.88 -4.54
N ASP A 243 25.19 3.85 -5.37
CA ASP A 243 26.19 2.78 -5.49
C ASP A 243 27.54 3.33 -5.97
N LYS A 244 27.52 4.22 -6.97
CA LYS A 244 28.72 4.90 -7.45
C LYS A 244 29.36 5.79 -6.39
N SER A 245 28.55 6.50 -5.59
CA SER A 245 29.05 7.31 -4.48
C SER A 245 29.67 6.44 -3.39
N SER A 246 29.07 5.28 -3.09
CA SER A 246 29.62 4.28 -2.16
C SER A 246 30.99 3.79 -2.63
N PHE A 247 31.11 3.47 -3.92
CA PHE A 247 32.37 3.05 -4.52
C PHE A 247 33.48 4.10 -4.35
N TYR A 248 33.22 5.36 -4.72
CA TYR A 248 34.23 6.41 -4.58
C TYR A 248 34.58 6.73 -3.12
N MET A 249 33.61 6.62 -2.20
CA MET A 249 33.90 6.79 -0.77
C MET A 249 34.91 5.75 -0.26
N ASN A 250 34.73 4.49 -0.65
CA ASN A 250 35.68 3.43 -0.30
C ASN A 250 37.06 3.67 -0.93
N GLU A 251 37.10 4.14 -2.19
CA GLU A 251 38.35 4.43 -2.87
C GLU A 251 39.13 5.59 -2.20
N ILE A 252 38.41 6.63 -1.78
CA ILE A 252 38.99 7.73 -0.99
C ILE A 252 39.53 7.22 0.35
N GLU A 253 38.83 6.31 1.03
CA GLU A 253 39.28 5.74 2.30
C GLU A 253 40.57 4.95 2.14
N ILE A 254 40.66 4.12 1.09
CA ILE A 254 41.88 3.37 0.75
C ILE A 254 43.04 4.33 0.46
N LEU A 255 42.81 5.36 -0.35
CA LEU A 255 43.84 6.36 -0.68
C LEU A 255 44.31 7.11 0.58
N ASN A 256 43.39 7.44 1.49
CA ASN A 256 43.72 8.12 2.74
C ASN A 256 44.59 7.24 3.65
N VAL A 257 44.26 5.95 3.80
CA VAL A 257 45.08 4.99 4.55
C VAL A 257 46.46 4.83 3.92
N SER A 258 46.52 4.71 2.59
CA SER A 258 47.80 4.60 1.86
C SER A 258 48.66 5.86 2.03
N SER A 259 48.06 7.03 1.93
CA SER A 259 48.76 8.30 2.15
C SER A 259 49.26 8.42 3.59
N LYS A 260 48.47 7.99 4.58
CA LYS A 260 48.88 8.00 5.98
C LYS A 260 50.08 7.08 6.22
N LEU A 261 50.02 5.86 5.70
CA LEU A 261 51.11 4.89 5.79
C LEU A 261 52.40 5.43 5.14
N SER A 262 52.28 6.09 3.99
CA SER A 262 53.42 6.73 3.31
C SER A 262 54.08 7.82 4.16
N ILE A 263 53.27 8.66 4.82
CA ILE A 263 53.78 9.70 5.74
C ILE A 263 54.51 9.05 6.92
N ASP A 264 53.92 8.04 7.55
CA ASP A 264 54.51 7.36 8.70
C ASP A 264 55.87 6.71 8.33
N PHE A 265 55.97 6.10 7.13
CA PHE A 265 57.23 5.57 6.61
C PHE A 265 58.28 6.65 6.35
N MET A 266 57.89 7.84 5.88
CA MET A 266 58.84 8.94 5.68
C MET A 266 59.40 9.45 7.01
N GLU A 267 58.54 9.64 8.01
CA GLU A 267 58.94 10.08 9.35
C GLU A 267 59.90 9.08 10.02
N GLU A 268 59.61 7.77 9.92
CA GLU A 268 60.49 6.72 10.45
C GLU A 268 61.85 6.69 9.75
N ASN A 269 61.87 6.81 8.42
CA ASN A 269 63.12 6.89 7.65
C ASN A 269 63.96 8.11 8.02
N GLU A 270 63.34 9.26 8.26
CA GLU A 270 64.04 10.45 8.72
C GLU A 270 64.68 10.23 10.10
N LYS A 271 63.94 9.62 11.02
CA LYS A 271 64.45 9.23 12.35
C LYS A 271 65.63 8.26 12.25
N LEU A 272 65.51 7.21 11.43
CA LEU A 272 66.59 6.24 11.22
C LEU A 272 67.82 6.89 10.58
N LYS A 273 67.64 7.90 9.74
CA LYS A 273 68.75 8.65 9.14
C LYS A 273 69.51 9.45 10.19
N LEU A 274 68.79 10.14 11.08
CA LEU A 274 69.38 10.86 12.22
C LEU A 274 70.14 9.91 13.15
N GLU A 275 69.58 8.73 13.45
CA GLU A 275 70.23 7.72 14.28
C GLU A 275 71.51 7.17 13.62
N ASN A 276 71.46 6.87 12.31
CA ASN A 276 72.63 6.44 11.55
C ASN A 276 73.74 7.50 11.55
N ASP A 277 73.41 8.77 11.42
CA ASP A 277 74.38 9.86 11.45
C ASP A 277 75.01 10.02 12.85
N ALA A 278 74.20 9.86 13.91
CA ALA A 278 74.70 9.83 15.29
C ALA A 278 75.63 8.63 15.52
N LEU A 279 75.25 7.43 15.06
CA LEU A 279 76.07 6.22 15.16
C LEU A 279 77.40 6.36 14.39
N LYS A 280 77.38 6.88 13.15
CA LYS A 280 78.60 7.16 12.37
C LYS A 280 79.54 8.11 13.11
N LYS A 281 79.00 9.14 13.78
CA LYS A 281 79.79 10.07 14.59
C LYS A 281 80.40 9.39 15.82
N SER A 282 79.66 8.49 16.48
CA SER A 282 80.18 7.70 17.59
C SER A 282 81.29 6.75 17.13
N PHE A 283 81.10 6.09 15.98
CA PHE A 283 82.07 5.17 15.39
C PHE A 283 83.36 5.86 14.96
N SER A 284 83.29 7.05 14.34
CA SER A 284 84.50 7.81 14.00
C SER A 284 85.30 8.20 15.23
N THR A 285 84.61 8.56 16.32
CA THR A 285 85.25 8.86 17.62
C THR A 285 85.92 7.61 18.20
N PHE A 286 85.23 6.47 18.17
CA PHE A 286 85.78 5.18 18.61
C PHE A 286 86.99 4.75 17.77
N SER A 287 86.89 4.82 16.44
CA SER A 287 87.98 4.49 15.51
C SER A 287 89.21 5.37 15.76
N ASN A 288 89.02 6.68 15.94
CA ASN A 288 90.10 7.60 16.31
C ASN A 288 90.73 7.24 17.67
N SER A 289 89.93 6.81 18.65
CA SER A 289 90.45 6.36 19.95
C SER A 289 91.21 5.04 19.85
N SER A 290 90.76 4.10 19.02
CA SER A 290 91.43 2.83 18.75
C SER A 290 92.79 3.07 18.11
N ALA A 291 92.86 3.91 17.06
CA ALA A 291 94.12 4.23 16.41
C ALA A 291 95.13 4.88 17.38
N LYS A 292 94.67 5.72 18.31
CA LYS A 292 95.53 6.28 19.36
C LYS A 292 96.04 5.19 20.31
N LEU A 293 95.18 4.24 20.70
CA LEU A 293 95.55 3.12 21.55
C LEU A 293 96.56 2.20 20.84
N ASP A 294 96.33 1.84 19.58
CA ASP A 294 97.23 1.00 18.79
C ASP A 294 98.62 1.64 18.65
N ASN A 295 98.67 2.95 18.40
CA ASN A 295 99.92 3.70 18.41
C ASN A 295 100.62 3.65 19.78
N LEU A 296 99.87 3.74 20.88
CA LEU A 296 100.43 3.64 22.24
C LEU A 296 101.01 2.24 22.52
N LEU A 297 100.28 1.19 22.14
CA LEU A 297 100.71 -0.20 22.31
C LEU A 297 101.90 -0.55 21.40
N GLY A 298 101.95 -0.01 20.17
CA GLY A 298 103.09 -0.18 19.27
C GLY A 298 104.38 0.47 19.77
N LEU A 299 104.28 1.47 20.63
CA LEU A 299 105.43 2.07 21.34
C LEU A 299 105.87 1.26 22.57
N GLN A 300 105.11 0.23 22.96
CA GLN A 300 105.41 -0.59 24.12
C GLN A 300 106.55 -1.57 23.79
N ARG A 301 107.58 -1.58 24.63
CA ARG A 301 108.79 -2.37 24.44
C ARG A 301 108.48 -3.87 24.52
N CYS A 302 108.98 -4.67 23.58
CA CYS A 302 108.84 -6.12 23.61
C CYS A 302 109.40 -6.68 24.93
N VAL A 303 108.65 -7.57 25.58
CA VAL A 303 108.99 -8.17 26.90
C VAL A 303 110.35 -8.90 26.90
N PHE A 304 110.89 -9.23 25.73
CA PHE A 304 112.19 -9.89 25.56
C PHE A 304 113.35 -8.91 25.27
N ASP A 305 113.08 -7.62 25.13
CA ASP A 305 114.08 -6.59 24.84
C ASP A 305 114.82 -6.20 26.13
N LYS A 306 115.82 -7.01 26.50
CA LYS A 306 116.58 -6.91 27.76
C LYS A 306 117.60 -5.77 27.80
N ALA A 307 117.39 -4.67 27.10
CA ALA A 307 118.27 -3.50 27.19
C ALA A 307 117.73 -2.49 28.22
N GLY A 308 118.05 -2.70 29.49
CA GLY A 308 117.82 -1.74 30.58
C GLY A 308 119.14 -1.32 31.22
N LEU A 309 119.12 -0.22 31.98
CA LEU A 309 120.24 0.24 32.81
C LEU A 309 120.79 -0.95 33.63
N GLY A 310 121.97 -1.44 33.26
CA GLY A 310 122.65 -2.58 33.90
C GLY A 310 122.80 -3.85 33.06
N PHE A 311 122.33 -3.89 31.81
CA PHE A 311 122.54 -5.07 30.94
C PHE A 311 123.75 -4.88 30.02
N GLU A 312 124.85 -5.59 30.32
CA GLU A 312 126.04 -5.66 29.47
C GLU A 312 125.94 -6.86 28.52
N GLU A 313 125.86 -6.60 27.21
CA GLU A 313 126.01 -7.64 26.19
C GLU A 313 127.46 -8.14 26.15
N MET A 314 127.69 -9.37 26.58
CA MET A 314 128.97 -10.05 26.37
C MET A 314 129.12 -10.44 24.90
N LYS A 315 130.08 -9.81 24.22
CA LYS A 315 130.50 -10.18 22.86
C LYS A 315 131.41 -11.40 22.92
N ASN A 316 130.97 -12.52 22.35
CA ASN A 316 131.79 -13.66 21.98
C ASN A 316 132.07 -13.64 20.47
#